data_AF-A0A350QV33-F1
#
_entry.id   AF-A0A350QV33-F1
#
_cell.length_a   1.000
_cell.length_b   1.000
_cell.length_c   1.000
_cell.angle_alpha   90.00
_cell.angle_beta   90.00
_cell.angle_gamma   90.00
#
_symmetry.space_group_name_H-M   'P 1'
#
loop_
_entity.id
_entity.type
_entity.pdbx_description
1 polymer ?
#
loop_
_entity_poly.entity_id
_entity_poly.type
_entity_poly.pdbx_seq_one_letter_code
_entity_poly.pdbx_strand_id
1 'polypeptide(L)'
;EQDLNLKVVYEAVLEAAGIMMGEEGKAMVQRAVKQPLPAPLTFTAEKVLADLDTQVTVILDADPDKMVELPDAEGIQIPQLSGAVMIDGLGWIADELVKAFEPMLAQGNRAPFRVVRNANWVGMQLAIDSETLSVKERKEIKALGFETAMFAHHRPSGKLMLVSDKAFADKLFLPKPGLAQDPAFRKTMAGLPMEGMGLSYASPVFFSSLRKILRKTNELENGMQGEGFFVGTMLDLTFPKNARGEGSVSTTTKNGMLFVANSAHSLKGSMAISLASPMLMAGASVLSVNRAIEDLAEPVEVFEQDLPDPRQDHREFERIGD
;
A
#
# COMPACT_ATOMS: atom_id res chain seq x y z
N GLU A 1 -8.99 7.68 0.38
CA GLU A 1 -9.41 7.39 1.76
C GLU A 1 -10.35 6.21 1.74
N GLN A 2 -10.16 5.27 2.65
CA GLN A 2 -10.93 4.04 2.68
C GLN A 2 -11.06 3.54 4.11
N ASP A 3 -12.29 3.20 4.48
CA ASP A 3 -12.60 2.52 5.74
C ASP A 3 -12.40 1.01 5.53
N LEU A 4 -11.58 0.42 6.39
CA LEU A 4 -11.28 -0.99 6.41
C LEU A 4 -11.85 -1.60 7.69
N ASN A 5 -12.60 -2.68 7.53
CA ASN A 5 -13.02 -3.52 8.65
C ASN A 5 -12.41 -4.90 8.48
N LEU A 6 -11.21 -5.09 9.05
CA LEU A 6 -10.52 -6.38 8.99
C LEU A 6 -11.10 -7.42 9.95
N LYS A 7 -12.04 -7.06 10.85
CA LYS A 7 -12.75 -8.06 11.66
C LYS A 7 -13.54 -9.00 10.76
N VAL A 8 -14.18 -8.46 9.73
CA VAL A 8 -14.90 -9.26 8.72
C VAL A 8 -13.95 -10.20 7.96
N VAL A 9 -12.72 -9.75 7.69
CA VAL A 9 -11.72 -10.59 7.02
C VAL A 9 -11.23 -11.70 7.94
N TYR A 10 -10.99 -11.39 9.22
CA TYR A 10 -10.63 -12.39 10.21
C TYR A 10 -11.73 -13.45 10.40
N GLU A 11 -12.99 -13.02 10.46
CA GLU A 11 -14.15 -13.92 10.51
C GLU A 11 -14.22 -14.80 9.25
N ALA A 12 -13.99 -14.24 8.07
CA ALA A 12 -13.98 -14.99 6.81
C ALA A 12 -12.83 -16.01 6.74
N VAL A 13 -11.62 -15.66 7.22
CA VAL A 13 -10.48 -16.59 7.29
C VAL A 13 -10.76 -17.73 8.27
N LEU A 14 -11.37 -17.44 9.42
CA LEU A 14 -11.80 -18.46 10.37
C LEU A 14 -12.88 -19.37 9.76
N GLU A 15 -13.85 -18.80 9.04
CA GLU A 15 -14.88 -19.57 8.36
C GLU A 15 -14.28 -20.49 7.28
N ALA A 16 -13.38 -19.96 6.45
CA ALA A 16 -12.68 -20.72 5.42
C ALA A 16 -11.83 -21.86 6.02
N ALA A 17 -11.09 -21.60 7.10
CA ALA A 17 -10.35 -22.62 7.83
C ALA A 17 -11.29 -23.69 8.41
N GLY A 18 -12.48 -23.28 8.88
CA GLY A 18 -13.55 -24.16 9.31
C GLY A 18 -14.11 -25.05 8.23
N ILE A 19 -14.30 -24.51 7.03
CA ILE A 19 -14.77 -25.25 5.85
C ILE A 19 -13.73 -26.28 5.40
N MET A 20 -12.44 -25.90 5.37
CA MET A 20 -11.37 -26.76 4.85
C MET A 20 -10.90 -27.82 5.84
N MET A 21 -10.82 -27.48 7.13
CA MET A 21 -10.14 -28.28 8.15
C MET A 21 -10.97 -28.48 9.43
N GLY A 22 -12.26 -28.12 9.41
CA GLY A 22 -13.15 -28.24 10.57
C GLY A 22 -12.75 -27.32 11.74
N GLU A 23 -13.23 -27.65 12.93
CA GLU A 23 -12.96 -26.88 14.15
C GLU A 23 -11.46 -26.84 14.52
N GLU A 24 -10.69 -27.84 14.09
CA GLU A 24 -9.24 -27.87 14.30
C GLU A 24 -8.52 -26.79 13.47
N GLY A 25 -8.96 -26.57 12.22
CA GLY A 25 -8.48 -25.47 11.39
C GLY A 25 -8.72 -24.10 12.00
N LYS A 26 -9.93 -23.87 12.53
CA LYS A 26 -10.27 -22.63 13.25
C LYS A 26 -9.35 -22.43 14.45
N ALA A 27 -9.17 -23.47 15.26
CA ALA A 27 -8.32 -23.41 16.45
C ALA A 27 -6.85 -23.14 16.10
N MET A 28 -6.36 -23.68 14.98
CA MET A 28 -5.00 -23.43 14.49
C MET A 28 -4.80 -21.95 14.12
N VAL A 29 -5.70 -21.38 13.32
CA VAL A 29 -5.65 -19.95 12.96
C VAL A 29 -5.75 -19.07 14.19
N GLN A 30 -6.68 -19.36 15.11
CA GLN A 30 -6.81 -18.62 16.37
C GLN A 30 -5.54 -18.67 17.22
N ARG A 31 -4.87 -19.83 17.29
CA ARG A 31 -3.62 -19.96 18.02
C ARG A 31 -2.50 -19.16 17.36
N ALA A 32 -2.39 -19.22 16.03
CA ALA A 32 -1.38 -18.50 15.27
C ALA A 32 -1.48 -16.98 15.45
N VAL A 33 -2.69 -16.41 15.32
CA VAL A 33 -2.85 -14.94 15.43
C VAL A 33 -2.64 -14.42 16.85
N LYS A 34 -2.78 -15.28 17.87
CA LYS A 34 -2.55 -14.97 19.29
C LYS A 34 -1.09 -15.08 19.69
N GLN A 35 -0.26 -15.73 18.89
CA GLN A 35 1.17 -15.76 19.17
C GLN A 35 1.77 -14.37 18.91
N PRO A 36 2.70 -13.91 19.76
CA PRO A 36 3.51 -12.75 19.43
C PRO A 36 4.19 -12.97 18.09
N LEU A 37 4.31 -11.90 17.30
CA LEU A 37 5.17 -11.94 16.12
C LEU A 37 6.61 -12.33 16.52
N PRO A 38 7.40 -12.89 15.60
CA PRO A 38 8.78 -13.26 15.89
C PRO A 38 9.55 -12.12 16.56
N ALA A 39 10.36 -12.48 17.56
CA ALA A 39 11.25 -11.52 18.22
C ALA A 39 12.05 -10.73 17.16
N PRO A 40 12.23 -9.42 17.33
CA PRO A 40 12.08 -8.65 18.56
C PRO A 40 10.69 -8.03 18.79
N LEU A 41 9.68 -8.38 17.98
CA LEU A 41 8.33 -7.83 18.12
C LEU A 41 7.59 -8.51 19.28
N THR A 42 6.79 -7.74 20.01
CA THR A 42 6.08 -8.20 21.23
C THR A 42 4.56 -8.23 21.08
N PHE A 43 4.04 -7.73 19.95
CA PHE A 43 2.61 -7.68 19.67
C PHE A 43 2.16 -8.85 18.80
N THR A 44 0.86 -9.15 18.84
CA THR A 44 0.23 -10.26 18.14
C THR A 44 -0.45 -9.80 16.85
N ALA A 45 -0.65 -10.71 15.89
CA ALA A 45 -1.45 -10.41 14.71
C ALA A 45 -2.91 -10.11 15.09
N GLU A 46 -3.44 -10.76 16.14
CA GLU A 46 -4.78 -10.48 16.69
C GLU A 46 -4.92 -9.01 17.11
N LYS A 47 -3.93 -8.43 17.80
CA LYS A 47 -3.97 -7.03 18.20
C LYS A 47 -4.02 -6.10 16.98
N VAL A 48 -3.21 -6.39 15.96
CA VAL A 48 -3.18 -5.62 14.72
C VAL A 48 -4.54 -5.67 14.02
N LEU A 49 -5.13 -6.87 13.89
CA LEU A 49 -6.45 -7.07 13.29
C LEU A 49 -7.58 -6.38 14.08
N ALA A 50 -7.53 -6.41 15.41
CA ALA A 50 -8.52 -5.77 16.26
C ALA A 50 -8.50 -4.24 16.14
N ASP A 51 -7.31 -3.66 16.02
CA ASP A 51 -7.08 -2.22 15.90
C ASP A 51 -7.19 -1.71 14.44
N LEU A 52 -7.26 -2.61 13.45
CA LEU A 52 -7.38 -2.31 12.01
C LEU A 52 -8.82 -2.08 11.52
N ASP A 53 -9.78 -1.89 12.43
CA ASP A 53 -11.08 -1.29 12.11
C ASP A 53 -10.88 0.23 11.95
N THR A 54 -10.28 0.61 10.82
CA THR A 54 -9.58 1.87 10.70
C THR A 54 -9.69 2.49 9.31
N GLN A 55 -9.31 3.75 9.24
CA GLN A 55 -9.25 4.51 8.02
C GLN A 55 -7.83 4.48 7.44
N VAL A 56 -7.73 4.15 6.15
CA VAL A 56 -6.50 4.24 5.37
C VAL A 56 -6.61 5.36 4.36
N THR A 57 -5.66 6.28 4.41
CA THR A 57 -5.58 7.41 3.47
C THR A 57 -4.26 7.38 2.74
N VAL A 58 -4.34 7.28 1.42
CA VAL A 58 -3.20 7.41 0.51
C VAL A 58 -3.25 8.79 -0.14
N ILE A 59 -2.15 9.52 -0.09
CA ILE A 59 -1.98 10.83 -0.71
C ILE A 59 -0.77 10.76 -1.62
N LEU A 60 -0.95 11.17 -2.87
CA LEU A 60 0.12 11.38 -3.83
C LEU A 60 0.10 12.84 -4.26
N ASP A 61 1.24 13.52 -4.13
CA ASP A 61 1.46 14.90 -4.57
C ASP A 61 2.52 14.86 -5.68
N ALA A 62 2.20 15.37 -6.85
CA ALA A 62 3.13 15.46 -7.97
C ALA A 62 3.47 16.92 -8.20
N ASP A 63 4.70 17.33 -7.90
CA ASP A 63 5.15 18.71 -8.04
C ASP A 63 5.58 18.98 -9.50
N PRO A 64 4.76 19.69 -10.31
CA PRO A 64 5.10 19.94 -11.71
C PRO A 64 6.26 20.92 -11.89
N ASP A 65 6.61 21.67 -10.85
CA ASP A 65 7.68 22.68 -10.89
C ASP A 65 9.05 22.05 -10.59
N LYS A 66 9.07 20.82 -10.07
CA LYS A 66 10.28 20.07 -9.78
C LYS A 66 10.32 18.77 -10.56
N MET A 67 11.01 18.79 -11.69
CA MET A 67 11.21 17.60 -12.52
C MET A 67 12.47 16.84 -12.09
N VAL A 68 12.36 15.51 -12.01
CA VAL A 68 13.47 14.58 -11.69
C VAL A 68 13.64 13.58 -12.82
N GLU A 69 14.88 13.14 -13.05
CA GLU A 69 15.16 12.06 -14.00
C GLU A 69 14.68 10.74 -13.41
N LEU A 70 13.95 9.96 -14.21
CA LEU A 70 13.50 8.64 -13.80
C LEU A 70 14.71 7.69 -13.83
N PRO A 71 15.01 6.97 -12.72
CA PRO A 71 16.04 5.95 -12.71
C PRO A 71 15.81 4.93 -13.83
N ASP A 72 16.89 4.52 -14.48
CA ASP A 72 16.89 3.54 -15.58
C ASP A 72 16.11 3.96 -16.85
N ALA A 73 15.74 5.25 -17.00
CA ALA A 73 15.09 5.76 -18.22
C ALA A 73 15.71 7.09 -18.70
N GLU A 74 16.67 7.00 -19.63
CA GLU A 74 17.39 8.16 -20.17
C GLU A 74 16.47 9.16 -20.86
N GLY A 75 16.62 10.46 -20.53
CA GLY A 75 15.87 11.56 -21.13
C GLY A 75 14.42 11.71 -20.64
N ILE A 76 13.91 10.76 -19.85
CA ILE A 76 12.59 10.83 -19.24
C ILE A 76 12.69 11.56 -17.90
N GLN A 77 11.94 12.65 -17.80
CA GLN A 77 11.76 13.38 -16.55
C GLN A 77 10.31 13.30 -16.12
N ILE A 78 10.11 13.06 -14.82
CA ILE A 78 8.80 13.05 -14.17
C ILE A 78 8.77 14.15 -13.10
N PRO A 79 7.60 14.72 -12.77
CA PRO A 79 7.48 15.56 -11.59
C PRO A 79 7.90 14.76 -10.37
N GLN A 80 8.53 15.42 -9.41
CA GLN A 80 8.84 14.81 -8.14
C GLN A 80 7.53 14.38 -7.48
N LEU A 81 7.49 13.11 -7.09
CA LEU A 81 6.34 12.51 -6.42
C LEU A 81 6.61 12.45 -4.92
N SER A 82 5.73 13.02 -4.12
CA SER A 82 5.67 12.76 -2.69
C SER A 82 4.45 11.88 -2.39
N GLY A 83 4.64 10.89 -1.53
CA GLY A 83 3.63 9.91 -1.19
C GLY A 83 3.50 9.77 0.32
N ALA A 84 2.27 9.57 0.78
CA ALA A 84 1.97 9.20 2.15
C ALA A 84 0.87 8.16 2.20
N VAL A 85 1.09 7.10 2.98
CA VAL A 85 0.05 6.20 3.48
C VAL A 85 -0.13 6.49 4.95
N MET A 86 -1.37 6.77 5.34
CA MET A 86 -1.76 7.05 6.71
C MET A 86 -2.75 6.00 7.16
N ILE A 87 -2.54 5.42 8.34
CA ILE A 87 -3.43 4.42 8.91
C ILE A 87 -3.80 4.88 10.31
N ASP A 88 -5.10 5.10 10.54
CA ASP A 88 -5.61 5.58 11.82
C ASP A 88 -5.45 4.52 12.91
N GLY A 89 -5.28 4.93 14.16
CA GLY A 89 -5.22 4.04 15.32
C GLY A 89 -3.97 3.16 15.46
N LEU A 90 -3.17 2.99 14.41
CA LEU A 90 -2.02 2.07 14.40
C LEU A 90 -0.67 2.71 14.71
N GLY A 91 -0.63 3.98 15.13
CA GLY A 91 0.62 4.67 15.41
C GLY A 91 1.54 3.91 16.38
N TRP A 92 0.96 3.19 17.34
CA TRP A 92 1.67 2.38 18.33
C TRP A 92 2.62 1.32 17.72
N ILE A 93 2.37 0.86 16.49
CA ILE A 93 3.25 -0.11 15.81
C ILE A 93 4.65 0.48 15.64
N ALA A 94 4.75 1.76 15.27
CA ALA A 94 6.05 2.41 15.12
C ALA A 94 6.75 2.58 16.47
N ASP A 95 6.02 2.79 17.58
CA ASP A 95 6.63 2.82 18.92
C ASP A 95 7.23 1.47 19.29
N GLU A 96 6.51 0.36 19.05
CA GLU A 96 7.00 -0.99 19.33
C GLU A 96 8.21 -1.35 18.46
N LEU A 97 8.21 -0.98 17.18
CA LEU A 97 9.38 -1.15 16.33
C LEU A 97 10.58 -0.37 16.84
N VAL A 98 10.41 0.89 17.23
CA VAL A 98 11.52 1.65 17.80
C VAL A 98 12.05 0.99 19.07
N LYS A 99 11.18 0.53 19.99
CA LYS A 99 11.62 -0.18 21.21
C LYS A 99 12.43 -1.43 20.89
N ALA A 100 12.03 -2.17 19.87
CA ALA A 100 12.69 -3.40 19.42
C ALA A 100 14.05 -3.14 18.77
N PHE A 101 14.14 -2.14 17.89
CA PHE A 101 15.35 -1.88 17.10
C PHE A 101 16.36 -0.94 17.76
N GLU A 102 15.94 -0.05 18.67
CA GLU A 102 16.82 0.92 19.33
C GLU A 102 18.00 0.25 20.09
N PRO A 103 17.81 -0.84 20.86
CA PRO A 103 18.91 -1.59 21.47
C PRO A 103 19.85 -2.21 20.44
N MET A 104 19.32 -2.71 19.31
CA MET A 104 20.11 -3.32 18.25
C MET A 104 21.00 -2.28 17.57
N LEU A 105 20.47 -1.10 17.28
CA LEU A 105 21.23 0.02 16.72
C LEU A 105 22.32 0.49 17.69
N ALA A 106 22.03 0.53 18.99
CA ALA A 106 23.00 0.91 20.03
C ALA A 106 24.16 -0.09 20.16
N GLN A 107 23.95 -1.36 19.80
CA GLN A 107 24.99 -2.39 19.78
C GLN A 107 25.88 -2.35 18.52
N GLY A 108 25.72 -1.33 17.67
CA GLY A 108 26.53 -1.14 16.47
C GLY A 108 26.02 -1.89 15.23
N ASN A 109 24.80 -2.44 15.27
CA ASN A 109 24.18 -2.98 14.06
C ASN A 109 23.97 -1.85 13.06
N ARG A 110 24.60 -2.02 11.90
CA ARG A 110 24.46 -1.08 10.78
C ARG A 110 23.08 -1.29 10.16
N ALA A 111 22.28 -0.23 10.16
CA ALA A 111 20.97 -0.22 9.54
C ALA A 111 20.84 0.92 8.52
N PRO A 112 19.98 0.79 7.51
CA PRO A 112 19.70 1.87 6.56
C PRO A 112 18.80 2.97 7.15
N PHE A 113 18.52 2.94 8.46
CA PHE A 113 17.62 3.86 9.13
C PHE A 113 18.18 4.37 10.45
N ARG A 114 17.64 5.51 10.89
CA ARG A 114 17.85 6.11 12.20
C ARG A 114 16.52 6.24 12.92
N VAL A 115 16.57 6.19 14.26
CA VAL A 115 15.40 6.47 15.09
C VAL A 115 15.12 7.97 15.08
N VAL A 116 13.85 8.33 14.88
CA VAL A 116 13.33 9.69 15.08
C VAL A 116 12.41 9.68 16.28
N ARG A 117 12.66 10.57 17.24
CA ARG A 117 11.83 10.74 18.44
C ARG A 117 11.75 12.22 18.79
N ASN A 118 10.56 12.80 18.71
CA ASN A 118 10.28 14.18 19.11
C ASN A 118 8.81 14.34 19.55
N ALA A 119 8.34 15.58 19.70
CA ALA A 119 6.97 15.88 20.11
C ALA A 119 5.92 15.34 19.13
N ASN A 120 6.21 15.35 17.84
CA ASN A 120 5.26 14.98 16.79
C ASN A 120 5.48 13.57 16.25
N TRP A 121 6.70 13.04 16.33
CA TRP A 121 7.11 11.85 15.60
C TRP A 121 7.84 10.84 16.47
N VAL A 122 7.48 9.56 16.34
CA VAL A 122 8.27 8.39 16.81
C VAL A 122 8.35 7.38 15.69
N GLY A 123 9.54 6.97 15.26
CA GLY A 123 9.66 5.97 14.21
C GLY A 123 11.07 5.81 13.65
N MET A 124 11.13 5.22 12.46
CA MET A 124 12.36 4.97 11.72
C MET A 124 12.37 5.85 10.48
N GLN A 125 13.43 6.64 10.32
CA GLN A 125 13.67 7.44 9.13
C GLN A 125 14.88 6.90 8.38
N LEU A 126 14.83 6.89 7.07
CA LEU A 126 15.96 6.54 6.23
C LEU A 126 17.19 7.38 6.58
N ALA A 127 18.33 6.70 6.71
CA ALA A 127 19.64 7.31 6.87
C ALA A 127 20.39 7.20 5.54
N ILE A 128 20.18 8.19 4.65
CA ILE A 128 20.74 8.15 3.29
C ILE A 128 22.26 7.99 3.25
N ASP A 129 22.96 8.47 4.28
CA ASP A 129 24.41 8.37 4.40
C ASP A 129 24.88 7.05 5.04
N SER A 130 23.97 6.09 5.29
CA SER A 130 24.31 4.79 5.85
C SER A 130 25.21 4.00 4.91
N GLU A 131 26.24 3.36 5.48
CA GLU A 131 27.16 2.47 4.76
C GLU A 131 26.46 1.20 4.26
N THR A 132 25.27 0.86 4.77
CA THR A 132 24.50 -0.30 4.30
C THR A 132 23.86 -0.09 2.94
N LEU A 133 23.70 1.17 2.50
CA LEU A 133 23.20 1.48 1.17
C LEU A 133 24.35 1.44 0.17
N SER A 134 24.11 0.83 -0.99
CA SER A 134 25.03 0.89 -2.13
C SER A 134 25.07 2.30 -2.73
N VAL A 135 26.11 2.58 -3.51
CA VAL A 135 26.21 3.85 -4.26
C VAL A 135 25.05 4.02 -5.23
N LYS A 136 24.59 2.92 -5.86
CA LYS A 136 23.45 2.92 -6.79
C LYS A 136 22.15 3.29 -6.05
N GLU A 137 21.83 2.61 -4.95
CA GLU A 137 20.64 2.90 -4.14
C GLU A 137 20.63 4.34 -3.64
N ARG A 138 21.76 4.85 -3.12
CA ARG A 138 21.85 6.25 -2.68
C ARG A 138 21.56 7.23 -3.81
N LYS A 139 22.03 6.93 -5.03
CA LYS A 139 21.79 7.78 -6.20
C LYS A 139 20.30 7.79 -6.58
N GLU A 140 19.66 6.62 -6.60
CA GLU A 140 18.24 6.47 -6.94
C GLU A 140 17.32 7.14 -5.91
N ILE A 141 17.58 6.90 -4.62
CA ILE A 141 16.81 7.51 -3.53
C ILE A 141 16.90 9.03 -3.58
N LYS A 142 18.10 9.58 -3.82
CA LYS A 142 18.31 11.03 -3.99
C LYS A 142 17.62 11.58 -5.24
N ALA A 143 17.66 10.84 -6.35
CA ALA A 143 16.98 11.24 -7.58
C ALA A 143 15.46 11.36 -7.37
N LEU A 144 14.86 10.45 -6.59
CA LEU A 144 13.43 10.46 -6.29
C LEU A 144 13.05 11.43 -5.16
N GLY A 145 14.02 11.89 -4.35
CA GLY A 145 13.79 12.76 -3.20
C GLY A 145 13.32 12.02 -1.95
N PHE A 146 13.69 10.74 -1.81
CA PHE A 146 13.26 9.87 -0.72
C PHE A 146 14.30 9.79 0.41
N GLU A 147 15.23 10.75 0.48
CA GLU A 147 16.34 10.72 1.45
C GLU A 147 15.88 10.75 2.91
N THR A 148 14.66 11.23 3.14
CA THR A 148 14.05 11.33 4.45
C THR A 148 12.77 10.51 4.58
N ALA A 149 12.62 9.49 3.74
CA ALA A 149 11.52 8.54 3.83
C ALA A 149 11.42 7.97 5.25
N MET A 150 10.20 7.79 5.74
CA MET A 150 9.96 7.53 7.14
C MET A 150 8.77 6.59 7.34
N PHE A 151 8.93 5.66 8.27
CA PHE A 151 7.86 4.87 8.87
C PHE A 151 7.71 5.31 10.32
N ALA A 152 6.62 6.00 10.66
CA ALA A 152 6.49 6.63 11.98
C ALA A 152 5.06 6.78 12.48
N HIS A 153 4.95 6.88 13.79
CA HIS A 153 3.80 7.39 14.52
C HIS A 153 3.80 8.92 14.47
N HIS A 154 2.74 9.53 13.93
CA HIS A 154 2.42 10.92 14.22
C HIS A 154 1.66 11.02 15.54
N ARG A 155 2.38 11.33 16.63
CA ARG A 155 1.87 11.26 18.01
C ARG A 155 0.59 12.08 18.25
N PRO A 156 0.46 13.32 17.73
CA PRO A 156 -0.75 14.12 17.96
C PRO A 156 -2.01 13.52 17.34
N SER A 157 -1.90 12.78 16.24
CA SER A 157 -3.06 12.19 15.55
C SER A 157 -3.26 10.71 15.82
N GLY A 158 -2.31 10.01 16.44
CA GLY A 158 -2.36 8.55 16.63
C GLY A 158 -2.13 7.75 15.34
N LYS A 159 -1.83 8.41 14.22
CA LYS A 159 -1.72 7.77 12.89
C LYS A 159 -0.37 7.11 12.71
N LEU A 160 -0.38 5.93 12.11
CA LEU A 160 0.79 5.31 11.51
C LEU A 160 1.00 5.89 10.11
N MET A 161 2.25 6.19 9.77
CA MET A 161 2.61 6.90 8.55
C MET A 161 3.73 6.16 7.84
N LEU A 162 3.55 5.87 6.55
CA LEU A 162 4.62 5.57 5.61
C LEU A 162 4.71 6.73 4.62
N VAL A 163 5.83 7.46 4.63
CA VAL A 163 5.98 8.70 3.84
C VAL A 163 7.27 8.68 3.05
N SER A 164 7.22 9.24 1.84
CA SER A 164 8.39 9.42 0.95
C SER A 164 9.42 10.37 1.52
N ASP A 165 8.97 11.41 2.25
CA ASP A 165 9.83 12.42 2.82
C ASP A 165 9.20 13.07 4.06
N LYS A 166 10.05 13.51 4.98
CA LYS A 166 9.62 14.09 6.25
C LYS A 166 8.94 15.46 6.08
N ALA A 167 9.41 16.27 5.14
CA ALA A 167 8.89 17.63 4.96
C ALA A 167 7.44 17.61 4.45
N PHE A 168 7.13 16.69 3.55
CA PHE A 168 5.79 16.40 3.08
C PHE A 168 4.91 15.89 4.22
N ALA A 169 5.42 14.97 5.05
CA ALA A 169 4.69 14.49 6.23
C ALA A 169 4.32 15.66 7.17
N ASP A 170 5.25 16.56 7.46
CA ASP A 170 4.97 17.76 8.26
C ASP A 170 3.90 18.65 7.58
N LYS A 171 3.98 18.85 6.25
CA LYS A 171 3.00 19.61 5.44
C LYS A 171 1.60 19.00 5.48
N LEU A 172 1.46 17.69 5.68
CA LEU A 172 0.15 17.04 5.78
C LEU A 172 -0.61 17.48 7.05
N PHE A 173 0.10 17.74 8.14
CA PHE A 173 -0.47 18.11 9.44
C PHE A 173 -0.47 19.61 9.75
N LEU A 174 0.07 20.45 8.86
CA LEU A 174 -0.05 21.91 9.00
C LEU A 174 -1.53 22.35 8.94
N PRO A 175 -1.94 23.33 9.76
CA PRO A 175 -3.28 23.90 9.69
C PRO A 175 -3.53 24.48 8.28
N LYS A 176 -4.45 23.90 7.54
CA LYS A 176 -4.83 24.33 6.19
C LYS A 176 -6.32 24.12 5.95
N PRO A 177 -6.95 24.88 5.04
CA PRO A 177 -8.32 24.63 4.62
C PRO A 177 -8.47 23.17 4.16
N GLY A 178 -9.51 22.49 4.64
CA GLY A 178 -9.75 21.10 4.27
C GLY A 178 -10.08 20.95 2.79
N LEU A 179 -9.86 19.76 2.23
CA LEU A 179 -10.12 19.45 0.82
C LEU A 179 -11.58 19.77 0.41
N ALA A 180 -12.53 19.60 1.32
CA ALA A 180 -13.94 19.96 1.11
C ALA A 180 -14.18 21.46 0.85
N GLN A 181 -13.21 22.33 1.09
CA GLN A 181 -13.28 23.77 0.79
C GLN A 181 -12.65 24.12 -0.56
N ASP A 182 -11.90 23.19 -1.16
CA ASP A 182 -11.26 23.40 -2.45
C ASP A 182 -12.31 23.49 -3.58
N PRO A 183 -12.31 24.57 -4.41
CA PRO A 183 -13.28 24.72 -5.48
C PRO A 183 -13.20 23.63 -6.56
N ALA A 184 -11.99 23.13 -6.87
CA ALA A 184 -11.83 22.07 -7.86
C ALA A 184 -12.35 20.74 -7.32
N PHE A 185 -12.08 20.42 -6.05
CA PHE A 185 -12.66 19.28 -5.37
C PHE A 185 -14.18 19.34 -5.36
N ARG A 186 -14.78 20.46 -4.92
CA ARG A 186 -16.24 20.64 -4.91
C ARG A 186 -16.86 20.46 -6.29
N LYS A 187 -16.24 21.05 -7.31
CA LYS A 187 -16.70 20.94 -8.70
C LYS A 187 -16.61 19.51 -9.21
N THR A 188 -15.53 18.80 -8.89
CA THR A 188 -15.36 17.39 -9.27
C THR A 188 -16.37 16.52 -8.54
N MET A 189 -16.46 16.60 -7.22
CA MET A 189 -17.33 15.73 -6.44
C MET A 189 -18.84 16.06 -6.57
N ALA A 190 -19.19 17.14 -7.26
CA ALA A 190 -20.58 17.51 -7.50
C ALA A 190 -21.37 16.37 -8.18
N GLY A 191 -22.45 15.94 -7.52
CA GLY A 191 -23.32 14.86 -8.00
C GLY A 191 -22.85 13.45 -7.66
N LEU A 192 -21.67 13.28 -7.04
CA LEU A 192 -21.28 12.02 -6.41
C LEU A 192 -21.92 11.91 -5.01
N PRO A 193 -22.14 10.68 -4.51
CA PRO A 193 -22.53 10.47 -3.11
C PRO A 193 -21.50 11.13 -2.18
N MET A 194 -21.98 11.74 -1.09
CA MET A 194 -21.11 12.38 -0.08
C MET A 194 -20.67 11.41 1.02
N GLU A 195 -21.27 10.22 1.05
CA GLU A 195 -21.03 9.17 2.04
C GLU A 195 -20.73 7.85 1.34
N GLY A 196 -19.81 7.08 1.92
CA GLY A 196 -19.37 5.78 1.42
C GLY A 196 -18.24 5.25 2.30
N MET A 197 -17.84 4.00 2.06
CA MET A 197 -16.69 3.39 2.73
C MET A 197 -15.37 3.77 2.07
N GLY A 198 -15.39 4.34 0.87
CA GLY A 198 -14.19 4.76 0.17
C GLY A 198 -14.44 6.00 -0.67
N LEU A 199 -13.45 6.88 -0.70
CA LEU A 199 -13.43 8.09 -1.50
C LEU A 199 -12.06 8.24 -2.17
N SER A 200 -12.08 8.49 -3.47
CA SER A 200 -10.89 8.83 -4.24
C SER A 200 -11.11 10.11 -5.03
N TYR A 201 -10.04 10.89 -5.16
CA TYR A 201 -10.02 12.14 -5.91
C TYR A 201 -8.67 12.30 -6.58
N ALA A 202 -8.69 12.63 -7.87
CA ALA A 202 -7.54 13.04 -8.64
C ALA A 202 -7.82 14.43 -9.23
N SER A 203 -6.92 15.37 -8.95
CA SER A 203 -7.12 16.78 -9.32
C SER A 203 -6.97 17.01 -10.83
N PRO A 204 -7.58 18.06 -11.38
CA PRO A 204 -7.35 18.44 -12.78
C PRO A 204 -5.86 18.69 -13.10
N VAL A 205 -5.13 19.27 -12.13
CA VAL A 205 -3.69 19.55 -12.27
C VAL A 205 -2.91 18.25 -12.39
N PHE A 206 -3.18 17.27 -11.53
CA PHE A 206 -2.54 15.96 -11.58
C PHE A 206 -2.71 15.29 -12.95
N PHE A 207 -3.94 15.21 -13.47
CA PHE A 207 -4.19 14.65 -14.80
C PHE A 207 -3.49 15.44 -15.91
N SER A 208 -3.45 16.77 -15.81
CA SER A 208 -2.75 17.60 -16.79
C SER A 208 -1.25 17.32 -16.81
N SER A 209 -0.63 17.09 -15.64
CA SER A 209 0.78 16.74 -15.51
C SER A 209 1.06 15.35 -16.05
N LEU A 210 0.26 14.35 -15.66
CA LEU A 210 0.37 12.98 -16.16
C LEU A 210 0.30 12.92 -17.69
N ARG A 211 -0.63 13.66 -18.29
CA ARG A 211 -0.76 13.77 -19.73
C ARG A 211 0.48 14.37 -20.40
N LYS A 212 1.07 15.41 -19.83
CA LYS A 212 2.30 16.03 -20.38
C LYS A 212 3.45 15.02 -20.41
N ILE A 213 3.64 14.26 -19.32
CA ILE A 213 4.67 13.23 -19.22
C ILE A 213 4.45 12.18 -20.30
N LEU A 214 3.24 11.61 -20.36
CA LEU A 214 2.94 10.54 -21.32
C LEU A 214 3.11 10.99 -22.77
N ARG A 215 2.76 12.24 -23.10
CA ARG A 215 3.05 12.81 -24.43
C ARG A 215 4.55 12.90 -24.70
N LYS A 216 5.34 13.36 -23.72
CA LYS A 216 6.80 13.48 -23.86
C LYS A 216 7.47 12.11 -24.02
N THR A 217 7.05 11.10 -23.24
CA THR A 217 7.55 9.72 -23.39
C THR A 217 7.24 9.17 -24.78
N ASN A 218 6.01 9.38 -25.26
CA ASN A 218 5.64 8.97 -26.61
C ASN A 218 6.45 9.71 -27.70
N GLU A 219 6.70 11.01 -27.54
CA GLU A 219 7.55 11.78 -28.46
C GLU A 219 9.01 11.27 -28.49
N LEU A 220 9.54 10.75 -27.37
CA LEU A 220 10.87 10.15 -27.28
C LEU A 220 10.95 8.74 -27.92
N GLU A 221 9.88 7.94 -27.85
CA GLU A 221 9.82 6.60 -28.44
C GLU A 221 9.59 6.61 -29.97
N ASN A 222 8.95 7.66 -30.51
CA ASN A 222 8.55 7.74 -31.93
C ASN A 222 9.64 8.14 -32.93
N GLY A 223 10.86 7.67 -32.73
CA GLY A 223 11.86 7.60 -33.81
C GLY A 223 11.44 6.68 -34.98
N MET A 224 10.34 5.93 -34.85
CA MET A 224 9.80 5.04 -35.88
C MET A 224 8.41 5.51 -36.36
N GLN A 225 8.32 5.84 -37.67
CA GLN A 225 7.09 6.31 -38.30
C GLN A 225 5.97 5.25 -38.25
N GLY A 226 4.88 5.54 -37.54
CA GLY A 226 3.61 4.79 -37.60
C GLY A 226 2.88 4.62 -36.26
N GLU A 227 3.62 4.39 -35.17
CA GLU A 227 3.04 4.02 -33.87
C GLU A 227 2.60 5.24 -33.02
N GLY A 228 3.24 6.40 -33.22
CA GLY A 228 2.97 7.60 -32.44
C GLY A 228 1.61 8.23 -32.63
N PHE A 229 0.99 7.99 -33.79
CA PHE A 229 -0.39 8.40 -34.05
C PHE A 229 -1.39 7.59 -33.21
N PHE A 230 -1.17 6.28 -33.06
CA PHE A 230 -2.03 5.42 -32.24
C PHE A 230 -1.86 5.70 -30.75
N VAL A 231 -0.63 5.82 -30.26
CA VAL A 231 -0.37 6.15 -28.84
C VAL A 231 -0.83 7.57 -28.52
N GLY A 232 -0.60 8.55 -29.39
CA GLY A 232 -1.09 9.92 -29.22
C GLY A 232 -2.61 10.02 -29.21
N THR A 233 -3.29 9.24 -30.06
CA THR A 233 -4.76 9.13 -30.07
C THR A 233 -5.28 8.43 -28.82
N MET A 234 -4.63 7.35 -28.37
CA MET A 234 -4.99 6.64 -27.13
C MET A 234 -4.79 7.55 -25.91
N LEU A 235 -3.71 8.33 -25.87
CA LEU A 235 -3.43 9.32 -24.81
C LEU A 235 -4.42 10.48 -24.82
N ASP A 236 -4.81 11.00 -26.00
CA ASP A 236 -5.82 12.06 -26.09
C ASP A 236 -7.24 11.54 -25.79
N LEU A 237 -7.50 10.24 -26.00
CA LEU A 237 -8.75 9.56 -25.62
C LEU A 237 -8.80 9.24 -24.09
N THR A 238 -7.64 8.96 -23.51
CA THR A 238 -7.47 8.55 -22.10
C THR A 238 -7.21 9.72 -21.16
N PHE A 239 -6.59 10.79 -21.64
CA PHE A 239 -6.34 12.02 -20.91
C PHE A 239 -6.72 13.17 -21.84
N PRO A 240 -8.02 13.55 -21.91
CA PRO A 240 -8.45 14.58 -22.84
C PRO A 240 -7.77 15.92 -22.56
N LYS A 241 -7.68 16.76 -23.62
CA LYS A 241 -7.12 18.12 -23.53
C LYS A 241 -7.75 18.97 -22.43
N ASN A 242 -8.99 18.66 -22.10
CA ASN A 242 -9.80 19.34 -21.11
C ASN A 242 -9.68 18.60 -19.77
N ALA A 243 -8.46 18.48 -19.23
CA ALA A 243 -8.18 17.76 -17.99
C ALA A 243 -9.18 18.22 -16.91
N ARG A 244 -10.08 17.33 -16.52
CA ARG A 244 -11.06 17.54 -15.45
C ARG A 244 -10.66 16.65 -14.28
N GLY A 245 -10.93 17.10 -13.06
CA GLY A 245 -10.71 16.25 -11.90
C GLY A 245 -11.69 15.09 -11.94
N GLU A 246 -11.25 13.94 -11.46
CA GLU A 246 -12.06 12.73 -11.35
C GLU A 246 -12.19 12.34 -9.89
N GLY A 247 -13.35 11.80 -9.53
CA GLY A 247 -13.64 11.31 -8.19
C GLY A 247 -14.46 10.04 -8.26
N SER A 248 -14.31 9.21 -7.24
CA SER A 248 -15.15 8.03 -7.05
C SER A 248 -15.50 7.85 -5.58
N VAL A 249 -16.67 7.25 -5.35
CA VAL A 249 -17.15 6.84 -4.03
C VAL A 249 -17.59 5.39 -4.11
N SER A 250 -17.14 4.58 -3.15
CA SER A 250 -17.48 3.18 -3.05
C SER A 250 -18.18 2.86 -1.73
N THR A 251 -19.04 1.86 -1.76
CA THR A 251 -19.71 1.33 -0.57
C THR A 251 -20.09 -0.13 -0.77
N THR A 252 -20.18 -0.89 0.33
CA THR A 252 -20.63 -2.28 0.28
C THR A 252 -22.14 -2.34 0.37
N THR A 253 -22.76 -3.17 -0.48
CA THR A 253 -24.19 -3.48 -0.43
C THR A 253 -24.37 -4.98 -0.24
N LYS A 254 -25.59 -5.40 0.12
CA LYS A 254 -25.94 -6.83 0.21
C LYS A 254 -25.67 -7.64 -1.07
N ASN A 255 -25.58 -6.98 -2.22
CA ASN A 255 -25.38 -7.60 -3.54
C ASN A 255 -23.94 -7.41 -4.07
N GLY A 256 -23.00 -6.95 -3.23
CA GLY A 256 -21.62 -6.68 -3.62
C GLY A 256 -21.24 -5.20 -3.48
N MET A 257 -20.07 -4.85 -4.02
CA MET A 257 -19.51 -3.50 -3.90
C MET A 257 -20.08 -2.57 -4.98
N LEU A 258 -20.66 -1.45 -4.56
CA LEU A 258 -21.12 -0.39 -5.43
C LEU A 258 -20.02 0.66 -5.60
N PHE A 259 -19.76 1.05 -6.85
CA PHE A 259 -18.84 2.12 -7.21
C PHE A 259 -19.58 3.16 -8.05
N VAL A 260 -19.48 4.43 -7.65
CA VAL A 260 -20.00 5.57 -8.41
C VAL A 260 -18.85 6.51 -8.71
N ALA A 261 -18.64 6.83 -9.98
CA ALA A 261 -17.55 7.69 -10.43
C ALA A 261 -18.02 8.67 -11.52
N ASN A 262 -17.43 9.85 -11.55
CA ASN A 262 -17.67 10.87 -12.58
C ASN A 262 -16.62 10.82 -13.71
N SER A 263 -15.99 9.66 -13.89
CA SER A 263 -14.87 9.47 -14.82
C SER A 263 -15.26 9.85 -16.25
N ALA A 264 -14.32 10.41 -17.00
CA ALA A 264 -14.49 10.67 -18.43
C ALA A 264 -14.50 9.39 -19.28
N HIS A 265 -14.22 8.24 -18.67
CA HIS A 265 -13.93 7.00 -19.37
C HIS A 265 -15.03 5.95 -19.20
N SER A 266 -15.40 5.30 -20.29
CA SER A 266 -16.30 4.14 -20.28
C SER A 266 -15.50 2.86 -20.02
N LEU A 267 -15.79 2.17 -18.92
CA LEU A 267 -15.20 0.88 -18.55
C LEU A 267 -15.46 -0.24 -19.57
N LYS A 268 -16.45 -0.08 -20.46
CA LYS A 268 -16.78 -1.10 -21.47
C LYS A 268 -15.76 -1.19 -22.61
N GLY A 269 -14.90 -0.17 -22.78
CA GLY A 269 -13.98 -0.08 -23.91
C GLY A 269 -12.53 -0.44 -23.61
N SER A 270 -12.09 -0.51 -22.35
CA SER A 270 -10.67 -0.72 -22.07
C SER A 270 -10.35 -1.11 -20.63
N MET A 271 -10.07 -2.40 -20.40
CA MET A 271 -9.41 -2.87 -19.18
C MET A 271 -7.94 -2.39 -19.10
N ALA A 272 -7.29 -2.11 -20.22
CA ALA A 272 -5.89 -1.65 -20.26
C ALA A 272 -5.71 -0.16 -19.87
N ILE A 273 -6.71 0.69 -20.13
CA ILE A 273 -6.70 2.14 -19.83
C ILE A 273 -7.11 2.43 -18.36
N SER A 274 -7.71 1.44 -17.70
CA SER A 274 -8.39 1.63 -16.42
C SER A 274 -7.49 1.96 -15.21
N LEU A 275 -6.17 1.72 -15.27
CA LEU A 275 -5.23 1.96 -14.16
C LEU A 275 -5.09 3.43 -13.76
N ALA A 276 -5.43 4.37 -14.63
CA ALA A 276 -5.41 5.80 -14.33
C ALA A 276 -6.72 6.33 -13.71
N SER A 277 -7.79 5.53 -13.71
CA SER A 277 -9.07 5.94 -13.18
C SER A 277 -9.09 5.84 -11.65
N PRO A 278 -9.60 6.85 -10.93
CA PRO A 278 -9.78 6.77 -9.48
C PRO A 278 -10.66 5.57 -9.05
N MET A 279 -11.47 5.01 -9.96
CA MET A 279 -12.22 3.78 -9.71
C MET A 279 -11.33 2.54 -9.58
N LEU A 280 -10.25 2.39 -10.36
CA LEU A 280 -9.26 1.34 -10.11
C LEU A 280 -8.25 1.73 -9.03
N MET A 281 -7.98 3.00 -8.73
CA MET A 281 -7.19 3.29 -7.52
C MET A 281 -7.95 2.91 -6.26
N ALA A 282 -9.26 3.20 -6.19
CA ALA A 282 -10.14 2.73 -5.12
C ALA A 282 -10.34 1.20 -5.15
N GLY A 283 -10.45 0.60 -6.34
CA GLY A 283 -10.54 -0.86 -6.50
C GLY A 283 -9.23 -1.58 -6.19
N ALA A 284 -8.09 -1.00 -6.54
CA ALA A 284 -6.76 -1.52 -6.28
C ALA A 284 -6.36 -1.33 -4.83
N SER A 285 -6.78 -0.27 -4.14
CA SER A 285 -6.60 -0.17 -2.68
C SER A 285 -7.40 -1.24 -1.94
N VAL A 286 -8.65 -1.53 -2.36
CA VAL A 286 -9.43 -2.68 -1.86
C VAL A 286 -8.74 -4.02 -2.19
N LEU A 287 -8.31 -4.21 -3.44
CA LEU A 287 -7.71 -5.47 -3.92
C LEU A 287 -6.29 -5.71 -3.40
N SER A 288 -5.48 -4.66 -3.18
CA SER A 288 -4.13 -4.79 -2.62
C SER A 288 -4.15 -5.04 -1.12
N VAL A 289 -5.16 -4.55 -0.40
CA VAL A 289 -5.42 -4.99 0.98
C VAL A 289 -5.84 -6.47 0.99
N ASN A 290 -6.74 -6.89 0.10
CA ASN A 290 -7.11 -8.32 0.01
C ASN A 290 -5.92 -9.20 -0.41
N ARG A 291 -5.08 -8.77 -1.35
CA ARG A 291 -3.88 -9.51 -1.78
C ARG A 291 -2.76 -9.52 -0.74
N ALA A 292 -2.53 -8.42 -0.03
CA ALA A 292 -1.58 -8.42 1.10
C ALA A 292 -2.02 -9.38 2.22
N ILE A 293 -3.32 -9.68 2.32
CA ILE A 293 -3.89 -10.69 3.22
C ILE A 293 -3.78 -12.09 2.62
N GLU A 294 -3.93 -12.26 1.30
CA GLU A 294 -3.66 -13.53 0.61
C GLU A 294 -2.17 -13.91 0.68
N ASP A 295 -1.24 -12.96 0.58
CA ASP A 295 0.20 -13.17 0.72
C ASP A 295 0.63 -13.39 2.19
N LEU A 296 -0.14 -12.91 3.17
CA LEU A 296 0.03 -13.28 4.58
C LEU A 296 -0.47 -14.71 4.88
N ALA A 297 -1.19 -15.32 3.94
CA ALA A 297 -1.67 -16.70 3.99
C ALA A 297 -0.76 -17.64 3.18
N GLU A 298 0.54 -17.36 3.09
CA GLU A 298 1.47 -18.44 2.73
C GLU A 298 1.38 -19.54 3.79
N PRO A 299 1.09 -20.79 3.39
CA PRO A 299 1.06 -21.90 4.34
C PRO A 299 2.45 -22.01 4.94
N VAL A 300 2.53 -21.97 6.28
CA VAL A 300 3.71 -22.39 7.03
C VAL A 300 4.20 -23.70 6.40
N GLU A 301 5.40 -23.68 5.80
CA GLU A 301 6.08 -24.90 5.41
C GLU A 301 6.21 -25.74 6.68
N VAL A 302 5.32 -26.73 6.80
CA VAL A 302 5.41 -27.75 7.82
C VAL A 302 6.72 -28.46 7.55
N PHE A 303 7.71 -28.22 8.41
CA PHE A 303 8.91 -29.06 8.48
C PHE A 303 8.46 -30.51 8.41
N GLU A 304 8.75 -31.19 7.30
CA GLU A 304 8.70 -32.64 7.23
C GLU A 304 9.67 -33.17 8.28
N GLN A 305 9.17 -33.43 9.49
CA GLN A 305 9.85 -34.31 10.41
C GLN A 305 9.78 -35.70 9.80
N ASP A 306 10.96 -36.23 9.44
CA ASP A 306 11.18 -37.62 9.03
C ASP A 306 10.40 -38.58 9.95
N LEU A 307 9.21 -38.99 9.51
CA LEU A 307 8.49 -40.11 10.08
C LEU A 307 9.18 -41.39 9.59
N PRO A 308 9.56 -42.32 10.48
CA PRO A 308 10.23 -43.55 10.07
C PRO A 308 9.30 -44.39 9.16
N ASP A 309 9.84 -44.82 8.02
CA ASP A 309 9.16 -45.62 6.99
C ASP A 309 8.50 -46.88 7.58
N PRO A 310 7.17 -47.05 7.47
CA PRO A 310 6.47 -48.20 8.03
C PRO A 310 6.68 -49.52 7.26
N ARG A 311 7.70 -49.62 6.40
CA ARG A 311 8.00 -50.82 5.59
C ARG A 311 9.18 -51.67 6.05
N GLN A 312 9.58 -51.58 7.32
CA GLN A 312 10.50 -52.54 7.93
C GLN A 312 9.98 -53.06 9.28
N ASP A 313 9.01 -53.98 9.24
CA ASP A 313 8.87 -54.98 10.32
C ASP A 313 8.42 -56.32 9.71
N HIS A 314 9.36 -57.00 9.04
CA HIS A 314 9.25 -58.45 8.84
C HIS A 314 9.74 -59.12 10.12
N ARG A 315 8.85 -59.26 11.10
CA ARG A 315 9.04 -60.22 12.20
C ARG A 315 8.06 -61.36 12.07
N GLU A 316 8.66 -62.55 12.12
CA GLU A 316 8.11 -63.87 11.91
C GLU A 316 6.95 -64.15 12.88
N PHE A 317 5.81 -64.58 12.33
CA PHE A 317 4.78 -65.23 13.12
C PHE A 317 5.07 -66.73 13.16
N GLU A 318 5.69 -67.19 14.25
CA GLU A 318 5.67 -68.60 14.63
C GLU A 318 4.22 -69.01 14.99
N ARG A 319 3.76 -70.11 14.39
CA ARG A 319 2.53 -70.82 14.77
C ARG A 319 2.72 -71.51 16.12
N ILE A 320 1.74 -71.35 17.01
CA ILE A 320 1.51 -72.26 18.14
C ILE A 320 0.03 -72.69 18.12
N GLY A 321 -0.20 -74.01 17.96
CA GLY A 321 -1.41 -74.81 18.29
C GLY A 321 -2.67 -74.54 17.46
N ASP A 322 -3.43 -75.54 16.96
CA ASP A 322 -3.56 -76.96 17.31
C ASP A 322 -3.12 -77.93 16.19
#